data_AF-A0A967BYW0-F1
#
_entry.id   AF-A0A967BYW0-F1
#
_cell.length_a   1.000
_cell.length_b   1.000
_cell.length_c   1.000
_cell.angle_alpha   90.00
_cell.angle_beta   90.00
_cell.angle_gamma   90.00
#
_symmetry.space_group_name_H-M   'P 1'
#
loop_
_entity.id
_entity.type
_entity.pdbx_description
1 polymer ?
#
loop_
_entity_poly.entity_id
_entity_poly.type
_entity_poly.pdbx_seq_one_letter_code
_entity_poly.pdbx_strand_id
1 'polypeptide(L)'
;MLACDTKVDKAEIVVEACLDRYRMLGIEAEAISWDRITLEDPSTNVTPVIKTERRLDWILTRDIPHRAHALVFERLVGEGWAVHALVPMELLGEAHRELRGTPIRLQGWWIGEGGVHFGRPEIP
;
A
#
# COMPACT_ATOMS: atom_id res chain seq x y z
N MET A 1 -11.52 -7.13 -35.30
CA MET A 1 -11.41 -5.96 -34.43
C MET A 1 -11.07 -6.48 -33.05
N LEU A 2 -9.78 -6.60 -32.76
CA LEU A 2 -9.30 -7.05 -31.45
C LEU A 2 -9.57 -5.93 -30.46
N ALA A 3 -10.42 -6.19 -29.47
CA ALA A 3 -10.47 -5.36 -28.28
C ALA A 3 -9.12 -5.54 -27.56
N CYS A 4 -8.26 -4.54 -27.66
CA CYS A 4 -7.17 -4.37 -26.70
C CYS A 4 -7.83 -4.05 -25.36
N ASP A 5 -8.21 -5.09 -24.64
CA ASP A 5 -8.67 -5.02 -23.26
C ASP A 5 -7.42 -4.78 -22.42
N THR A 6 -6.98 -3.51 -22.39
CA THR A 6 -5.88 -3.06 -21.56
C THR A 6 -6.35 -3.22 -20.12
N LYS A 7 -6.06 -4.36 -19.50
CA LYS A 7 -6.16 -4.54 -18.05
C LYS A 7 -5.25 -3.50 -17.42
N VAL A 8 -5.79 -2.32 -17.15
CA VAL A 8 -5.13 -1.33 -16.32
C VAL A 8 -4.89 -2.02 -14.98
N ASP A 9 -3.64 -2.06 -14.53
CA ASP A 9 -3.34 -2.66 -13.24
C ASP A 9 -4.01 -1.81 -12.17
N LYS A 10 -4.87 -2.42 -11.37
CA LYS A 10 -5.54 -1.72 -10.26
C LYS A 10 -4.52 -1.06 -9.33
N ALA A 11 -3.32 -1.63 -9.22
CA ALA A 11 -2.21 -1.04 -8.46
C ALA A 11 -1.84 0.35 -8.99
N GLU A 12 -1.70 0.51 -10.31
CA GLU A 12 -1.28 1.75 -10.96
C GLU A 12 -2.33 2.85 -10.73
N ILE A 13 -3.62 2.52 -10.86
CA ILE A 13 -4.71 3.48 -10.61
C ILE A 13 -4.66 4.00 -9.17
N VAL A 14 -4.41 3.11 -8.20
CA VAL A 14 -4.32 3.48 -6.78
C VAL A 14 -3.05 4.29 -6.51
N VAL A 15 -1.91 3.92 -7.11
CA VAL A 15 -0.66 4.67 -7.06
C VAL A 15 -0.86 6.10 -7.54
N GLU A 16 -1.46 6.29 -8.72
CA GLU A 16 -1.73 7.60 -9.30
C GLU A 16 -2.65 8.42 -8.40
N ALA A 17 -3.73 7.83 -7.89
CA ALA A 17 -4.65 8.52 -6.98
C ALA A 17 -3.96 8.98 -5.68
N CYS A 18 -3.06 8.16 -5.12
CA CYS A 18 -2.26 8.55 -3.96
C CYS A 18 -1.30 9.70 -4.26
N LEU A 19 -0.56 9.61 -5.39
CA LEU A 19 0.39 10.66 -5.79
C LEU A 19 -0.33 11.99 -6.08
N ASP A 20 -1.48 11.95 -6.75
CA ASP A 20 -2.31 13.13 -7.00
C ASP A 20 -2.79 13.76 -5.69
N ARG A 21 -3.23 12.92 -4.74
CA ARG A 21 -3.65 13.39 -3.41
C ARG A 21 -2.52 14.09 -2.67
N TYR A 22 -1.32 13.52 -2.67
CA TYR A 22 -0.14 14.13 -2.03
C TYR A 22 0.27 15.43 -2.72
N ARG A 23 0.25 15.47 -4.06
CA ARG A 23 0.51 16.69 -4.84
C ARG A 23 -0.47 17.81 -4.48
N MET A 24 -1.77 17.51 -4.37
CA MET A 24 -2.79 18.49 -3.95
C MET A 24 -2.58 19.02 -2.54
N LEU A 25 -1.90 18.25 -1.67
CA LEU A 25 -1.54 18.66 -0.31
C LEU A 25 -0.20 19.41 -0.24
N GLY A 26 0.53 19.52 -1.36
CA GLY A 26 1.90 20.05 -1.37
C GLY A 26 2.89 19.14 -0.64
N ILE A 27 2.61 17.83 -0.58
CA ILE A 27 3.50 16.83 0.02
C ILE A 27 4.27 16.15 -1.10
N GLU A 28 5.60 16.17 -1.00
CA GLU A 28 6.48 15.41 -1.89
C GLU A 28 6.29 13.90 -1.64
N ALA A 29 5.98 13.18 -2.71
CA ALA A 29 5.74 11.74 -2.67
C ALA A 29 6.28 11.09 -3.94
N GLU A 30 6.86 9.90 -3.79
CA GLU A 30 7.35 9.08 -4.91
C GLU A 30 6.81 7.66 -4.80
N ALA A 31 6.50 7.06 -5.96
CA ALA A 31 6.23 5.62 -6.03
C ALA A 31 7.55 4.86 -6.15
N ILE A 32 7.80 3.98 -5.20
CA ILE A 32 8.93 3.05 -5.18
C ILE A 32 8.40 1.62 -5.05
N SER A 33 9.28 0.65 -5.20
CA SER A 33 8.96 -0.75 -4.89
C SER A 33 9.39 -1.09 -3.46
N TRP A 34 8.64 -2.00 -2.83
CA TRP A 34 8.88 -2.48 -1.46
C TRP A 34 10.29 -3.08 -1.25
N ASP A 35 10.87 -3.71 -2.27
CA ASP A 35 12.25 -4.26 -2.26
C ASP A 35 13.32 -3.19 -1.96
N ARG A 36 13.09 -1.94 -2.37
CA ARG A 36 13.96 -0.79 -2.06
C ARG A 36 13.91 -0.38 -0.59
N ILE A 37 12.98 -0.92 0.19
CA ILE A 37 12.78 -0.63 1.61
C ILE A 37 13.41 -1.73 2.48
N THR A 38 13.32 -2.99 2.06
CA THR A 38 13.65 -4.13 2.94
C THR A 38 15.13 -4.51 2.97
N LEU A 39 15.93 -4.24 1.93
CA LEU A 39 17.34 -4.69 1.79
C LEU A 39 17.56 -6.21 1.97
N GLU A 40 16.50 -7.00 2.21
CA GLU A 40 16.49 -8.46 2.24
C GLU A 40 15.83 -8.99 0.97
N ASP A 41 16.30 -10.19 0.58
CA ASP A 41 16.12 -10.91 -0.69
C ASP A 41 14.84 -10.51 -1.47
N PRO A 42 14.94 -10.02 -2.71
CA PRO A 42 13.79 -9.55 -3.48
C PRO A 42 12.73 -10.65 -3.58
N SER A 43 11.68 -10.53 -2.76
CA SER A 43 10.45 -11.27 -3.00
C SER A 43 9.99 -10.90 -4.41
N THR A 44 9.64 -11.91 -5.21
CA THR A 44 9.25 -11.73 -6.61
C THR A 44 7.99 -10.86 -6.81
N ASN A 45 7.34 -10.42 -5.73
CA ASN A 45 6.23 -9.47 -5.75
C ASN A 45 6.74 -8.03 -5.53
N VAL A 46 6.94 -7.33 -6.65
CA VAL A 46 7.23 -5.88 -6.71
C VAL A 46 5.96 -5.12 -6.29
N THR A 47 5.73 -5.01 -4.99
CA THR A 47 4.54 -4.34 -4.48
C THR A 47 4.80 -2.83 -4.40
N PRO A 48 3.95 -1.98 -5.00
CA PRO A 48 4.19 -0.54 -5.01
C PRO A 48 4.01 0.08 -3.63
N VAL A 49 4.83 1.09 -3.36
CA VAL A 49 4.83 1.87 -2.13
C VAL A 49 4.91 3.34 -2.48
N ILE A 50 4.04 4.14 -1.91
CA ILE A 50 4.17 5.59 -1.94
C ILE A 50 4.98 6.02 -0.73
N LYS A 51 6.13 6.63 -0.97
CA LYS A 51 7.03 7.13 0.05
C LYS A 51 6.96 8.65 0.11
N THR A 52 6.78 9.17 1.30
CA THR A 52 6.95 10.59 1.65
C THR A 52 8.15 10.75 2.60
N GLU A 53 8.32 11.91 3.22
CA GLU A 53 9.41 12.14 4.18
C GLU A 53 9.39 11.18 5.39
N ARG A 54 8.21 10.86 5.93
CA ARG A 54 8.05 10.05 7.16
C ARG A 54 6.91 9.05 7.11
N ARG A 55 6.37 8.76 5.93
CA ARG A 55 5.29 7.81 5.74
C ARG A 55 5.47 6.94 4.51
N LEU A 56 5.07 5.68 4.65
CA LEU A 56 4.98 4.68 3.61
C LEU A 56 3.53 4.22 3.48
N ASP A 57 2.95 4.36 2.28
CA ASP A 57 1.68 3.73 1.91
C ASP A 57 1.98 2.55 0.99
N TRP A 58 1.87 1.35 1.52
CA TRP A 58 2.13 0.12 0.80
C TRP A 58 0.83 -0.43 0.21
N ILE A 59 0.79 -0.54 -1.12
CA ILE A 59 -0.45 -0.81 -1.87
C ILE A 59 -0.58 -2.30 -2.14
N LEU A 60 -1.53 -2.94 -1.45
CA LEU A 60 -1.89 -4.32 -1.69
C LEU A 60 -2.87 -4.44 -2.86
N THR A 61 -2.70 -5.47 -3.68
CA THR A 61 -3.62 -5.75 -4.80
C THR A 61 -4.22 -7.13 -4.77
N ARG A 62 -3.51 -8.16 -4.30
CA ARG A 62 -4.02 -9.55 -4.21
C ARG A 62 -3.42 -10.34 -3.05
N ASP A 63 -2.10 -10.34 -2.93
CA ASP A 63 -1.43 -11.14 -1.92
C ASP A 63 -1.24 -10.30 -0.65
N ILE A 64 -1.91 -10.68 0.43
CA ILE A 64 -1.57 -10.18 1.76
C ILE A 64 -0.34 -10.96 2.18
N PRO A 65 0.82 -10.33 2.32
CA PRO A 65 1.99 -11.09 2.68
C PRO A 65 1.98 -11.48 4.15
N HIS A 66 2.70 -12.54 4.41
CA HIS A 66 2.76 -13.20 5.69
C HIS A 66 3.57 -12.40 6.74
N ARG A 67 3.51 -12.89 7.98
CA ARG A 67 4.19 -12.40 9.19
C ARG A 67 5.67 -12.02 9.04
N ALA A 68 6.37 -12.48 8.01
CA ALA A 68 7.76 -12.10 7.72
C ALA A 68 7.96 -10.57 7.65
N HIS A 69 6.92 -9.81 7.26
CA HIS A 69 6.99 -8.35 7.23
C HIS A 69 6.91 -7.67 8.60
N ALA A 70 6.53 -8.38 9.66
CA ALA A 70 6.36 -7.79 11.00
C ALA A 70 7.66 -7.14 11.52
N LEU A 71 8.80 -7.81 11.37
CA LEU A 71 10.11 -7.29 11.79
C LEU A 71 10.51 -6.02 11.01
N VAL A 72 10.19 -5.97 9.72
CA VAL A 72 10.42 -4.78 8.89
C VAL A 72 9.56 -3.63 9.39
N PHE A 73 8.28 -3.87 9.67
CA PHE A 73 7.38 -2.83 10.18
C PHE A 73 7.82 -2.32 11.55
N GLU A 74 8.24 -3.19 12.46
CA GLU A 74 8.79 -2.81 13.76
C GLU A 74 10.04 -1.94 13.62
N ARG A 75 10.97 -2.30 12.74
CA ARG A 75 12.16 -1.49 12.45
C ARG A 75 11.77 -0.11 11.93
N LEU A 76 10.94 -0.04 10.89
CA LEU A 76 10.51 1.22 10.28
C LEU A 76 9.81 2.14 11.30
N VAL A 77 8.88 1.59 12.08
CA VAL A 77 8.20 2.36 13.13
C VAL A 77 9.17 2.80 14.23
N GLY A 78 10.13 1.96 14.60
CA GLY A 78 11.22 2.31 15.53
C GLY A 78 12.13 3.44 15.02
N GLU A 79 12.31 3.55 13.71
CA GLU A 79 13.00 4.66 13.03
C GLU A 79 12.11 5.92 12.85
N GLY A 80 10.87 5.87 13.32
CA GLY A 80 9.92 6.98 13.27
C GLY A 80 9.10 7.09 11.98
N TRP A 81 9.01 6.03 11.19
CA TRP A 81 8.13 5.98 10.02
C TRP A 81 6.70 5.62 10.41
N ALA A 82 5.73 6.28 9.78
CA ALA A 82 4.35 5.80 9.75
C ALA A 82 4.17 4.82 8.58
N VAL A 83 3.74 3.60 8.87
CA VAL A 83 3.50 2.57 7.83
C VAL A 83 2.01 2.28 7.73
N HIS A 84 1.48 2.40 6.51
CA HIS A 84 0.09 2.14 6.17
C HIS A 84 0.03 1.09 5.07
N ALA A 85 -0.81 0.07 5.25
CA ALA A 85 -1.19 -0.83 4.17
C ALA A 85 -2.51 -0.35 3.56
N LEU A 86 -2.48 -0.01 2.28
CA LEU A 86 -3.68 0.28 1.49
C LEU A 86 -4.19 -1.03 0.92
N VAL A 87 -5.31 -1.50 1.47
CA VAL A 87 -5.84 -2.85 1.25
C VAL A 87 -7.08 -2.79 0.36
N PRO A 88 -7.24 -3.64 -0.68
CA PRO A 88 -8.51 -3.74 -1.37
C PRO A 88 -9.62 -4.04 -0.35
N MET A 89 -10.75 -3.34 -0.43
CA MET A 89 -11.82 -3.42 0.58
C MET A 89 -12.28 -4.89 0.80
N GLU A 90 -12.30 -5.70 -0.26
CA GLU A 90 -12.65 -7.12 -0.21
C GLU A 90 -11.66 -7.98 0.59
N LEU A 91 -10.42 -7.52 0.79
CA LEU A 91 -9.35 -8.21 1.52
C LEU A 91 -9.14 -7.66 2.94
N LEU A 92 -9.83 -6.60 3.34
CA LEU A 92 -9.58 -5.90 4.60
C LEU A 92 -9.69 -6.84 5.82
N GLY A 93 -10.71 -7.70 5.85
CA GLY A 93 -10.89 -8.66 6.95
C GLY A 93 -9.79 -9.71 7.05
N GLU A 94 -9.21 -10.13 5.94
CA GLU A 94 -8.07 -11.04 5.93
C GLU A 94 -6.78 -10.32 6.36
N ALA A 95 -6.57 -9.10 5.87
CA ALA A 95 -5.44 -8.27 6.27
C ALA A 95 -5.43 -8.01 7.80
N HIS A 96 -6.59 -7.77 8.40
CA HIS A 96 -6.72 -7.69 9.87
C HIS A 96 -6.21 -8.95 10.58
N ARG A 97 -6.54 -10.15 10.07
CA ARG A 97 -6.11 -11.40 10.71
C ARG A 97 -4.60 -11.62 10.58
N GLU A 98 -4.06 -11.40 9.39
CA GLU A 98 -2.65 -11.68 9.09
C GLU A 98 -1.69 -10.65 9.72
N LEU A 99 -2.11 -9.38 9.78
CA LEU A 99 -1.28 -8.27 10.25
C LEU A 99 -1.59 -7.89 11.70
N ARG A 100 -2.43 -8.67 12.40
CA ARG A 100 -2.78 -8.43 13.80
C ARG A 100 -1.55 -8.28 14.68
N GLY A 101 -1.52 -7.21 15.46
CA GLY A 101 -0.42 -6.93 16.39
C GLY A 101 0.83 -6.35 15.74
N THR A 102 0.84 -6.12 14.43
CA THR A 102 1.89 -5.33 13.77
C THR A 102 1.66 -3.82 14.02
N PRO A 103 2.72 -2.99 14.02
CA PRO A 103 2.60 -1.57 14.37
C PRO A 103 2.14 -0.68 13.20
N ILE A 104 1.38 -1.22 12.25
CA ILE A 104 0.96 -0.50 11.04
C ILE A 104 -0.53 -0.09 11.13
N ARG A 105 -0.97 0.71 10.16
CA ARG A 105 -2.40 0.97 9.92
C ARG A 105 -2.87 0.24 8.68
N LEU A 106 -4.10 -0.26 8.70
CA LEU A 106 -4.81 -0.72 7.51
C LEU A 106 -5.74 0.37 7.01
N GLN A 107 -5.86 0.54 5.70
CA GLN A 107 -6.85 1.44 5.13
C GLN A 107 -7.43 0.82 3.86
N GLY A 108 -8.73 0.55 3.88
CA GLY A 108 -9.43 -0.02 2.73
C GLY A 108 -9.44 0.93 1.53
N TRP A 109 -9.31 0.41 0.32
CA TRP A 109 -9.54 1.15 -0.92
C TRP A 109 -10.49 0.39 -1.85
N TRP A 110 -11.21 1.12 -2.69
CA TRP A 110 -12.02 0.57 -3.77
C TRP A 110 -12.08 1.55 -4.94
N ILE A 111 -12.31 1.03 -6.15
CA ILE A 111 -12.54 1.85 -7.34
C ILE A 111 -14.06 1.93 -7.53
N GLY A 112 -14.58 3.15 -7.59
CA GLY A 112 -15.99 3.43 -7.79
C GLY A 112 -16.22 4.52 -8.83
N GLU A 113 -17.44 5.05 -8.87
CA GLU A 113 -17.73 6.23 -9.69
C GLU A 113 -16.83 7.40 -9.22
N GLY A 114 -16.19 8.08 -10.17
CA GLY A 114 -15.32 9.22 -9.88
C GLY A 114 -13.90 8.89 -9.39
N GLY A 115 -13.50 7.60 -9.34
CA GLY A 115 -12.10 7.21 -9.11
C GLY A 115 -11.86 6.29 -7.91
N VAL A 116 -10.69 6.43 -7.29
CA VAL A 116 -10.27 5.64 -6.13
C VAL A 116 -10.79 6.28 -4.85
N HIS A 117 -11.39 5.45 -4.00
CA HIS A 117 -11.93 5.85 -2.71
C HIS A 117 -11.19 5.13 -1.59
N PHE A 118 -11.11 5.77 -0.42
CA PHE A 118 -10.41 5.25 0.74
C PHE A 118 -11.32 5.24 1.98
N GLY A 119 -11.21 4.17 2.76
CA GLY A 119 -11.83 4.03 4.07
C GLY A 119 -11.09 4.82 5.14
N ARG A 120 -11.53 4.66 6.39
CA ARG A 120 -10.79 5.19 7.54
C ARG A 120 -9.59 4.28 7.85
N PRO A 121 -8.47 4.83 8.34
CA PRO A 121 -7.38 4.01 8.86
C PRO A 121 -7.79 3.24 10.12
N GLU A 122 -7.39 1.98 10.19
CA GLU A 122 -7.71 1.01 11.25
C GLU A 122 -6.43 0.36 11.81
N ILE A 123 -6.51 -0.17 13.04
CA ILE A 123 -5.43 -0.99 13.62
C ILE A 123 -5.80 -2.45 13.35
N PRO A 124 -4.90 -3.25 12.75
CA PRO A 124 -5.15 -4.66 12.45
C PRO A 124 -5.47 -5.51 13.69
#